data_AF-A0A1V3J802-F1
#
_entry.id   AF-A0A1V3J802-F1
#
_cell.length_a   1.000
_cell.length_b   1.000
_cell.length_c   1.000
_cell.angle_alpha   90.00
_cell.angle_beta   90.00
_cell.angle_gamma   90.00
#
_symmetry.space_group_name_H-M   'P 1'
#
loop_
_entity.id
_entity.type
_entity.pdbx_description
1 polymer ?
#
loop_
_entity_poly.entity_id
_entity_poly.type
_entity_poly.pdbx_seq_one_letter_code
_entity_poly.pdbx_strand_id
1 'polypeptide(L)'
;MTEDERTSYIAKLGSTGFRGVRTCNDTMRPRFMAQIVMRENGQKVYYKTARFDTALEAAIAYDKLAKQIHKEKAVTNKDLGLIHMGREKELSKDKVMGAIWETVNLCDRLKRISQGFCEHLSTQRNTKGKFIEFEKISKINIPQNEVVKIIEELSAIGLIIVEESTRNYPPKLWHVKIQINAYLARKIKVLREKHKQEKKMAQEINLTDKSPEELLAMAEELKKLSEAKKQEIANGDVIKKTLRPLVLNAFQAKGKFERKLNELLDVSTELDNALNALRDAMK
;
A
#
# COMPACT_ATOMS: atom_id res chain seq x y z
N MET A 1 22.50 -17.39 -11.37
CA MET A 1 22.97 -15.99 -11.44
C MET A 1 23.91 -15.79 -10.28
N THR A 2 25.16 -15.44 -10.57
CA THR A 2 26.17 -15.16 -9.54
C THR A 2 25.97 -13.76 -8.94
N GLU A 3 26.59 -13.49 -7.80
CA GLU A 3 26.48 -12.18 -7.12
C GLU A 3 27.11 -11.05 -7.96
N ASP A 4 28.17 -11.35 -8.72
CA ASP A 4 28.82 -10.41 -9.64
C ASP A 4 27.93 -10.07 -10.86
N GLU A 5 27.26 -11.07 -11.44
CA GLU A 5 26.29 -10.86 -12.52
C GLU A 5 25.13 -9.98 -12.06
N ARG A 6 24.62 -10.24 -10.86
CA ARG A 6 23.55 -9.46 -10.25
C ARG A 6 23.97 -8.00 -10.05
N THR A 7 25.18 -7.76 -9.57
CA THR A 7 25.74 -6.42 -9.34
C THR A 7 25.92 -5.66 -10.66
N SER A 8 26.41 -6.32 -11.71
CA SER A 8 26.53 -5.77 -13.06
C SER A 8 25.18 -5.33 -13.65
N TYR A 9 24.12 -6.08 -13.37
CA TYR A 9 22.77 -5.72 -13.81
C TYR A 9 22.15 -4.57 -13.00
N ILE A 10 22.42 -4.52 -11.69
CA ILE A 10 21.98 -3.41 -10.83
C ILE A 10 22.70 -2.10 -11.20
N ALA A 11 23.98 -2.15 -11.56
CA ALA A 11 24.74 -0.98 -12.00
C ALA A 11 24.23 -0.36 -13.31
N LYS A 12 23.50 -1.12 -14.13
CA LYS A 12 22.94 -0.68 -15.43
C LYS A 12 21.50 -0.18 -15.32
N LEU A 13 20.96 -0.03 -14.12
CA LEU A 13 19.60 0.47 -13.91
C LEU A 13 19.52 1.97 -14.24
N GLY A 14 18.45 2.36 -14.90
CA GLY A 14 18.16 3.77 -15.18
C GLY A 14 17.56 4.50 -13.98
N SER A 15 17.20 5.77 -14.18
CA SER A 15 16.58 6.65 -13.17
C SER A 15 15.26 6.13 -12.59
N THR A 16 14.63 5.14 -13.22
CA THR A 16 13.40 4.47 -12.76
C THR A 16 13.65 3.47 -11.64
N GLY A 17 14.89 3.03 -11.43
CA GLY A 17 15.25 2.01 -10.44
C GLY A 17 14.85 0.58 -10.82
N PHE A 18 14.29 0.38 -12.02
CA PHE A 18 13.88 -0.93 -12.54
C PHE A 18 14.55 -1.20 -13.89
N ARG A 19 14.92 -2.47 -14.12
CA ARG A 19 15.55 -2.93 -15.35
C ARG A 19 14.57 -2.80 -16.50
N GLY A 20 15.05 -2.18 -17.57
CA GLY A 20 14.32 -2.09 -18.84
C GLY A 20 13.08 -1.21 -18.79
N VAL A 21 12.90 -0.42 -17.73
CA VAL A 21 11.81 0.56 -17.61
C VAL A 21 12.34 1.93 -18.00
N ARG A 22 11.67 2.56 -18.96
CA ARG A 22 11.98 3.91 -19.45
C ARG A 22 10.87 4.89 -19.14
N THR A 23 11.25 6.14 -18.90
CA THR A 23 10.34 7.28 -18.88
C THR A 23 10.09 7.77 -20.30
N CYS A 24 8.81 7.93 -20.66
CA CYS A 24 8.39 8.64 -21.85
C CYS A 24 8.20 10.12 -21.51
N ASN A 25 8.72 11.01 -22.34
CA ASN A 25 8.61 12.47 -22.14
C ASN A 25 7.22 13.03 -22.53
N ASP A 26 6.20 12.17 -22.61
CA ASP A 26 4.86 12.53 -23.07
C ASP A 26 4.01 12.94 -21.85
N THR A 27 3.55 14.19 -21.84
CA THR A 27 2.78 14.77 -20.73
C THR A 27 1.31 14.34 -20.73
N MET A 28 0.80 13.79 -21.84
CA MET A 28 -0.61 13.42 -22.02
C MET A 28 -0.88 11.92 -21.90
N ARG A 29 0.16 11.09 -21.78
CA ARG A 29 0.06 9.62 -21.76
C ARG A 29 0.82 9.01 -20.59
N PRO A 30 0.56 7.73 -20.26
CA PRO A 30 1.24 7.05 -19.17
C PRO A 30 2.76 7.13 -19.35
N ARG A 31 3.47 7.45 -18.27
CA ARG A 31 4.85 7.95 -18.31
C ARG A 31 5.91 6.87 -18.39
N PHE A 32 5.58 5.61 -18.16
CA PHE A 32 6.57 4.54 -18.06
C PHE A 32 6.28 3.45 -19.07
N MET A 33 7.32 2.84 -19.64
CA MET A 33 7.16 1.67 -20.50
C MET A 33 8.32 0.71 -20.31
N ALA A 34 8.04 -0.59 -20.51
CA ALA A 34 9.08 -1.60 -20.56
C ALA A 34 9.59 -1.76 -21.99
N GLN A 35 10.90 -1.93 -22.11
CA GLN A 35 11.57 -2.13 -23.38
C GLN A 35 12.72 -3.14 -23.24
N ILE A 36 12.72 -4.15 -24.10
CA ILE A 36 13.83 -5.07 -24.30
C ILE A 36 14.46 -4.78 -25.65
N VAL A 37 15.78 -4.67 -25.68
CA VAL A 37 16.55 -4.47 -26.91
C VAL A 37 17.40 -5.71 -27.14
N MET A 38 17.21 -6.35 -28.28
CA MET A 38 18.01 -7.50 -28.69
C MET A 38 18.75 -7.18 -29.98
N ARG A 39 19.84 -7.90 -30.24
CA ARG A 39 20.48 -7.92 -31.54
C ARG A 39 20.10 -9.22 -32.24
N GLU A 40 19.31 -9.11 -33.30
CA GLU A 40 19.01 -10.22 -34.21
C GLU A 40 19.68 -9.89 -35.55
N ASN A 41 20.52 -10.81 -36.05
CA ASN A 41 21.26 -10.63 -37.32
C ASN A 41 22.03 -9.30 -37.43
N GLY A 42 22.63 -8.84 -36.33
CA GLY A 42 23.39 -7.57 -36.28
C GLY A 42 22.52 -6.30 -36.16
N GLN A 43 21.20 -6.39 -36.28
CA GLN A 43 20.28 -5.27 -36.14
C GLN A 43 19.63 -5.23 -34.75
N LYS A 44 19.39 -4.01 -34.23
CA LYS A 44 18.74 -3.81 -32.94
C LYS A 44 17.22 -3.93 -33.09
N VAL A 45 16.64 -4.98 -32.52
CA VAL A 45 15.20 -5.19 -32.43
C VAL A 45 14.70 -4.71 -31.08
N TYR A 46 13.62 -3.92 -31.09
CA TYR A 46 13.06 -3.29 -29.90
C TYR A 46 11.68 -3.89 -29.58
N TYR A 47 11.60 -4.67 -28.51
CA TYR A 47 10.34 -5.15 -27.97
C TYR A 47 9.85 -4.17 -26.92
N LYS A 48 8.65 -3.62 -27.14
CA LYS A 48 8.07 -2.56 -26.31
C LYS A 48 6.73 -3.03 -25.76
N THR A 49 6.45 -2.73 -24.50
CA THR A 49 5.12 -2.92 -23.92
C THR A 49 4.23 -1.70 -24.16
N ALA A 50 2.95 -1.82 -23.77
CA ALA A 50 2.11 -0.66 -23.51
C ALA A 50 2.77 0.29 -22.49
N ARG A 51 2.27 1.52 -22.45
CA ARG A 51 2.68 2.52 -21.46
C ARG A 51 1.85 2.36 -20.19
N PHE A 52 2.47 2.63 -19.04
CA PHE A 52 1.92 2.48 -17.70
C PHE A 52 2.14 3.76 -16.89
N ASP A 53 1.25 4.01 -15.94
CA ASP A 53 1.30 5.22 -15.11
C ASP A 53 2.38 5.11 -14.03
N THR A 54 2.76 3.88 -13.68
CA THR A 54 3.80 3.61 -12.69
C THR A 54 4.99 2.85 -13.27
N ALA A 55 6.18 3.14 -12.73
CA ALA A 55 7.39 2.41 -13.08
C ALA A 55 7.33 0.93 -12.63
N LEU A 56 6.54 0.62 -11.59
CA LEU A 56 6.36 -0.73 -11.07
C LEU A 56 5.54 -1.61 -12.02
N GLU A 57 4.42 -1.11 -12.55
CA GLU A 57 3.62 -1.83 -13.55
C GLU A 57 4.44 -2.10 -14.80
N ALA A 58 5.22 -1.10 -15.25
CA ALA A 58 6.18 -1.30 -16.33
C ALA A 58 7.23 -2.36 -15.97
N ALA A 59 7.75 -2.40 -14.74
CA ALA A 59 8.71 -3.43 -14.32
C ALA A 59 8.10 -4.84 -14.29
N ILE A 60 6.83 -4.98 -13.88
CA ILE A 60 6.10 -6.25 -13.92
C ILE A 60 5.85 -6.68 -15.38
N ALA A 61 5.50 -5.73 -16.25
CA ALA A 61 5.34 -5.98 -17.68
C ALA A 61 6.66 -6.37 -18.34
N TYR A 62 7.78 -5.77 -17.92
CA TYR A 62 9.13 -6.17 -18.34
C TYR A 62 9.42 -7.62 -17.94
N ASP A 63 9.11 -8.03 -16.71
CA ASP A 63 9.38 -9.39 -16.25
C ASP A 63 8.60 -10.44 -17.06
N LYS A 64 7.35 -10.13 -17.43
CA LYS A 64 6.55 -10.97 -18.35
C LYS A 64 7.17 -11.03 -19.74
N LEU A 65 7.54 -9.88 -20.29
CA LEU A 65 8.15 -9.77 -21.61
C LEU A 65 9.52 -10.49 -21.67
N ALA A 66 10.33 -10.35 -20.62
CA ALA A 66 11.63 -11.01 -20.50
C ALA A 66 11.48 -12.54 -20.48
N LYS A 67 10.48 -13.06 -19.77
CA LYS A 67 10.17 -14.50 -19.77
C LYS A 67 9.68 -15.01 -21.11
N GLN A 68 8.89 -14.22 -21.85
CA GLN A 68 8.44 -14.60 -23.20
C GLN A 68 9.60 -14.66 -24.19
N ILE A 69 10.51 -13.69 -24.13
CA ILE A 69 11.59 -13.53 -25.11
C ILE A 69 12.79 -14.42 -24.78
N HIS A 70 13.29 -14.34 -23.54
CA HIS A 70 14.52 -15.03 -23.13
C HIS A 70 14.27 -16.40 -22.51
N LYS A 71 13.00 -16.79 -22.31
CA LYS A 71 12.57 -18.07 -21.72
C LYS A 71 13.34 -18.37 -20.43
N GLU A 72 14.11 -19.44 -20.39
CA GLU A 72 14.85 -19.91 -19.21
C GLU A 72 16.04 -19.00 -18.84
N LYS A 73 16.54 -18.18 -19.78
CA LYS A 73 17.63 -17.23 -19.53
C LYS A 73 17.12 -15.83 -19.13
N ALA A 74 15.82 -15.69 -18.87
CA ALA A 74 15.23 -14.41 -18.52
C ALA A 74 15.71 -13.94 -17.14
N VAL A 75 16.43 -12.82 -17.11
CA VAL A 75 16.77 -12.12 -15.87
C VAL A 75 15.68 -11.10 -15.57
N THR A 76 14.86 -11.38 -14.56
CA THR A 76 13.73 -10.53 -14.20
C THR A 76 14.07 -9.56 -13.06
N ASN A 77 13.31 -8.46 -12.95
CA ASN A 77 13.40 -7.54 -11.83
C ASN A 77 13.08 -8.23 -10.49
N LYS A 78 12.23 -9.26 -10.51
CA LYS A 78 12.01 -10.15 -9.36
C LYS A 78 13.29 -10.89 -8.95
N ASP A 79 14.00 -11.50 -9.91
CA ASP A 79 15.23 -12.26 -9.61
C ASP A 79 16.37 -11.35 -9.12
N LEU A 80 16.41 -10.12 -9.62
CA LEU A 80 17.33 -9.09 -9.14
C LEU A 80 16.95 -8.56 -7.74
N GLY A 81 15.77 -8.92 -7.21
CA GLY A 81 15.24 -8.42 -5.94
C GLY A 81 14.78 -6.96 -5.99
N LEU A 82 14.63 -6.40 -7.20
CA LEU A 82 14.17 -5.03 -7.45
C LEU A 82 12.65 -4.94 -7.28
N ILE A 83 11.94 -6.02 -7.60
CA ILE A 83 10.55 -6.21 -7.20
C ILE A 83 10.53 -7.21 -6.04
N HIS A 84 10.17 -6.73 -4.86
CA HIS A 84 9.98 -7.57 -3.69
C HIS A 84 8.62 -8.29 -3.81
N MET A 85 8.52 -9.27 -4.70
CA MET A 85 7.45 -10.27 -4.67
C MET A 85 7.90 -11.39 -3.74
N GLY A 86 7.91 -11.12 -2.44
CA GLY A 86 8.11 -12.15 -1.43
C GLY A 86 7.07 -13.26 -1.60
N ARG A 87 7.39 -14.48 -1.16
CA ARG A 87 6.39 -15.53 -0.86
C ARG A 87 5.51 -15.17 0.34
N GLU A 88 5.36 -13.88 0.64
CA GLU A 88 4.36 -13.36 1.54
C GLU A 88 3.25 -12.87 0.63
N LYS A 89 2.05 -13.45 0.80
CA LYS A 89 0.80 -13.00 0.21
C LYS A 89 0.85 -11.49 0.03
N GLU A 90 0.62 -11.05 -1.22
CA GLU A 90 0.28 -9.68 -1.57
C GLU A 90 -0.22 -8.93 -0.32
N LEU A 91 0.56 -7.98 0.19
CA LEU A 91 -0.13 -6.89 0.87
C LEU A 91 -0.86 -6.19 -0.27
N SER A 92 -2.12 -6.56 -0.46
CA SER A 92 -3.02 -5.83 -1.34
C SER A 92 -2.90 -4.35 -0.99
N LYS A 93 -3.21 -3.47 -1.96
CA LYS A 93 -3.31 -2.03 -1.72
C LYS A 93 -4.06 -1.75 -0.40
N ASP A 94 -5.07 -2.55 -0.07
CA ASP A 94 -5.87 -2.46 1.14
C ASP A 94 -5.11 -2.83 2.43
N LYS A 95 -4.20 -3.80 2.40
CA LYS A 95 -3.35 -4.13 3.55
C LYS A 95 -2.26 -3.09 3.79
N VAL A 96 -1.68 -2.53 2.72
CA VAL A 96 -0.72 -1.43 2.84
C VAL A 96 -1.43 -0.19 3.37
N MET A 97 -2.60 0.15 2.82
CA MET A 97 -3.43 1.25 3.31
C MET A 97 -3.88 0.99 4.75
N GLY A 98 -4.29 -0.23 5.10
CA GLY A 98 -4.65 -0.62 6.46
C GLY A 98 -3.51 -0.35 7.46
N ALA A 99 -2.30 -0.81 7.15
CA ALA A 99 -1.11 -0.56 7.97
C ALA A 99 -0.72 0.93 8.05
N ILE A 100 -1.03 1.73 7.02
CA ILE A 100 -0.83 3.18 7.05
C ILE A 100 -1.83 3.83 8.01
N TRP A 101 -3.11 3.44 7.92
CA TRP A 101 -4.17 3.98 8.77
C TRP A 101 -4.08 3.52 10.24
N GLU A 102 -3.40 2.41 10.51
CA GLU A 102 -3.04 2.01 11.88
C GLU A 102 -2.05 3.00 12.53
N THR A 103 -1.15 3.61 11.76
CA THR A 103 -0.15 4.57 12.26
C THR A 103 -0.65 6.00 12.40
N VAL A 104 -1.79 6.34 11.80
CA VAL A 104 -2.41 7.66 11.88
C VAL A 104 -3.05 7.84 13.25
N ASN A 105 -2.65 8.88 13.99
CA ASN A 105 -3.20 9.17 15.32
C ASN A 105 -4.50 9.98 15.24
N LEU A 106 -5.54 9.37 14.67
CA LEU A 106 -6.89 9.92 14.59
C LEU A 106 -7.90 8.93 15.18
N CYS A 107 -9.05 9.42 15.67
CA CYS A 107 -10.14 8.53 16.05
C CYS A 107 -10.77 7.86 14.80
N ASP A 108 -11.45 6.73 14.98
CA ASP A 108 -11.98 5.92 13.88
C ASP A 108 -12.87 6.69 12.90
N ARG A 109 -13.68 7.62 13.42
CA ARG A 109 -14.51 8.51 12.60
C ARG A 109 -13.64 9.37 11.68
N LEU A 110 -12.64 10.05 12.24
CA LEU A 110 -11.75 10.91 11.48
C LEU A 110 -10.90 10.10 10.50
N LYS A 111 -10.48 8.88 10.86
CA LYS A 111 -9.80 7.94 9.95
C LYS A 111 -10.63 7.64 8.71
N ARG A 112 -11.92 7.33 8.86
CA ARG A 112 -12.83 7.08 7.73
C ARG A 112 -13.02 8.32 6.87
N ILE A 113 -13.18 9.49 7.49
CA ILE A 113 -13.29 10.77 6.77
C ILE A 113 -12.02 11.05 5.97
N SER A 114 -10.84 10.88 6.59
CA SER A 114 -9.56 11.08 5.92
C SER A 114 -9.31 10.08 4.80
N GLN A 115 -9.76 8.83 4.94
CA GLN A 115 -9.73 7.82 3.88
C GLN A 115 -10.54 8.28 2.67
N GLY A 116 -11.81 8.62 2.89
CA GLY A 116 -12.68 9.10 1.81
C GLY A 116 -12.15 10.38 1.16
N PHE A 117 -11.55 11.27 1.94
CA PHE A 117 -10.92 12.48 1.40
C PHE A 117 -9.70 12.14 0.52
N CYS A 118 -8.80 11.25 0.97
CA CYS A 118 -7.66 10.80 0.18
C CYS A 118 -8.07 10.08 -1.11
N GLU A 119 -9.15 9.29 -1.07
CA GLU A 119 -9.73 8.67 -2.26
C GLU A 119 -10.27 9.72 -3.22
N HIS A 120 -11.03 10.68 -2.71
CA HIS A 120 -11.52 11.81 -3.50
C HIS A 120 -10.38 12.61 -4.14
N LEU A 121 -9.30 12.90 -3.42
CA LEU A 121 -8.12 13.56 -3.98
C LEU A 121 -7.50 12.73 -5.10
N SER A 122 -7.43 11.40 -4.92
CA SER A 122 -6.80 10.49 -5.88
C SER A 122 -7.56 10.38 -7.20
N THR A 123 -8.86 10.68 -7.23
CA THR A 123 -9.66 10.72 -8.47
C THR A 123 -9.56 12.05 -9.21
N GLN A 124 -9.03 13.11 -8.57
CA GLN A 124 -8.83 14.40 -9.23
C GLN A 124 -7.63 14.38 -10.19
N ARG A 125 -7.74 15.08 -11.33
CA ARG A 125 -6.73 15.14 -12.40
C ARG A 125 -5.31 15.49 -11.92
N ASN A 126 -5.19 16.34 -10.91
CA ASN A 126 -3.91 16.78 -10.33
C ASN A 126 -3.66 16.23 -8.92
N THR A 127 -4.44 15.23 -8.51
CA THR A 127 -4.40 14.64 -7.16
C THR A 127 -4.56 15.65 -6.02
N LYS A 128 -5.32 16.72 -6.31
CA LYS A 128 -5.43 17.95 -5.53
C LYS A 128 -6.90 18.36 -5.42
N GLY A 129 -7.30 18.89 -4.28
CA GLY A 129 -8.67 19.32 -4.02
C GLY A 129 -8.82 20.00 -2.66
N LYS A 130 -10.06 20.33 -2.29
CA LYS A 130 -10.41 20.99 -1.02
C LYS A 130 -11.38 20.15 -0.21
N PHE A 131 -11.36 20.30 1.11
CA PHE A 131 -12.34 19.63 1.98
C PHE A 131 -13.78 20.06 1.67
N ILE A 132 -14.02 21.32 1.32
CA ILE A 132 -15.37 21.79 0.96
C ILE A 132 -15.94 21.07 -0.27
N GLU A 133 -15.09 20.64 -1.21
CA GLU A 133 -15.50 19.90 -2.41
C GLU A 133 -15.87 18.48 -2.03
N PHE A 134 -15.07 17.87 -1.15
CA PHE A 134 -15.35 16.54 -0.60
C PHE A 134 -16.62 16.51 0.26
N GLU A 135 -16.90 17.53 1.07
CA GLU A 135 -18.13 17.62 1.87
C GLU A 135 -19.39 17.62 0.99
N LYS A 136 -19.35 18.35 -0.13
CA LYS A 136 -20.47 18.40 -1.09
C LYS A 136 -20.76 17.04 -1.70
N ILE A 137 -19.73 16.23 -1.96
CA ILE A 137 -19.87 14.91 -2.58
C ILE A 137 -20.29 13.87 -1.54
N SER A 138 -19.63 13.87 -0.37
CA SER A 138 -19.88 12.92 0.70
C SER A 138 -21.17 13.20 1.48
N LYS A 139 -21.74 14.41 1.36
CA LYS A 139 -22.89 14.88 2.13
C LYS A 139 -22.65 14.83 3.64
N ILE A 140 -21.39 14.91 4.06
CA ILE A 140 -20.98 14.95 5.47
C ILE A 140 -20.50 16.36 5.78
N ASN A 141 -21.02 16.95 6.87
CA ASN A 141 -20.50 18.20 7.40
C ASN A 141 -19.40 17.90 8.42
N ILE A 142 -18.20 18.41 8.17
CA ILE A 142 -17.01 18.19 8.98
C ILE A 142 -16.66 19.53 9.66
N PRO A 143 -16.59 19.58 11.00
CA PRO A 143 -16.15 20.78 11.71
C PRO A 143 -14.75 21.26 11.29
N GLN A 144 -14.49 22.58 11.28
CA GLN A 144 -13.19 23.10 10.81
C GLN A 144 -12.01 22.62 11.65
N ASN A 145 -12.18 22.49 12.97
CA ASN A 145 -11.17 21.94 13.88
C ASN A 145 -10.81 20.48 13.54
N GLU A 146 -11.78 19.68 13.07
CA GLU A 146 -11.52 18.31 12.62
C GLU A 146 -10.79 18.28 11.28
N VAL A 147 -11.11 19.19 10.37
CA VAL A 147 -10.39 19.34 9.10
C VAL A 147 -8.92 19.68 9.37
N VAL A 148 -8.64 20.60 10.30
CA VAL A 148 -7.26 20.93 10.70
C VAL A 148 -6.55 19.71 11.25
N LYS A 149 -7.15 18.98 12.20
CA LYS A 149 -6.55 17.76 12.77
C LYS A 149 -6.22 16.72 11.71
N ILE A 150 -7.13 16.48 10.76
CA ILE A 150 -6.88 15.54 9.66
C ILE A 150 -5.70 16.03 8.82
N ILE A 151 -5.69 17.31 8.45
CA ILE A 151 -4.64 17.86 7.58
C ILE A 151 -3.27 17.81 8.27
N GLU A 152 -3.18 18.21 9.54
CA GLU A 152 -1.93 18.20 10.30
C GLU A 152 -1.37 16.79 10.44
N GLU A 153 -2.19 15.83 10.83
CA GLU A 153 -1.76 14.45 11.02
C GLU A 153 -1.30 13.82 9.69
N LEU A 154 -2.08 13.99 8.62
CA LEU A 154 -1.73 13.46 7.29
C LEU A 154 -0.50 14.16 6.69
N SER A 155 -0.30 15.44 6.99
CA SER A 155 0.88 16.19 6.56
C SER A 155 2.12 15.79 7.35
N ALA A 156 1.99 15.51 8.66
CA ALA A 156 3.08 15.07 9.52
C ALA A 156 3.66 13.72 9.05
N ILE A 157 2.79 12.79 8.64
CA ILE A 157 3.23 11.52 8.04
C ILE A 157 3.71 11.68 6.59
N GLY A 158 3.51 12.85 5.98
CA GLY A 158 3.91 13.15 4.61
C GLY A 158 3.02 12.51 3.52
N LEU A 159 1.78 12.15 3.87
CA LEU A 159 0.81 11.60 2.92
C LEU A 159 0.18 12.70 2.06
N ILE A 160 0.08 13.92 2.60
CA ILE A 160 -0.44 15.09 1.90
C ILE A 160 0.50 16.30 2.04
N ILE A 161 0.31 17.28 1.16
CA ILE A 161 0.90 18.61 1.27
C ILE A 161 -0.20 19.65 1.11
N VAL A 162 -0.12 20.72 1.90
CA VAL A 162 -1.00 21.90 1.81
C VAL A 162 -0.25 23.00 1.06
N GLU A 163 -0.93 23.68 0.12
CA GLU A 163 -0.35 24.87 -0.51
C GLU A 163 -0.38 26.06 0.45
N GLU A 164 0.80 26.61 0.75
CA GLU A 164 0.98 27.73 1.68
C GLU A 164 0.17 28.96 1.31
N SER A 165 0.02 29.24 0.01
CA SER A 165 -0.79 30.34 -0.51
C SER A 165 -2.25 30.30 -0.08
N THR A 166 -2.71 29.16 0.45
CA THR A 166 -4.11 28.97 0.86
C THR A 166 -4.33 28.95 2.36
N ARG A 167 -3.26 29.02 3.16
CA ARG A 167 -3.35 28.98 4.63
C ARG A 167 -4.09 30.17 5.25
N ASN A 168 -4.16 31.29 4.54
CA ASN A 168 -4.88 32.49 4.98
C ASN A 168 -6.42 32.35 4.90
N TYR A 169 -6.91 31.30 4.25
CA TYR A 169 -8.34 31.00 4.16
C TYR A 169 -8.77 30.01 5.25
N PRO A 170 -10.08 29.86 5.51
CA PRO A 170 -10.59 28.79 6.36
C PRO A 170 -10.07 27.40 5.93
N PRO A 171 -9.77 26.49 6.88
CA PRO A 171 -9.17 25.17 6.60
C PRO A 171 -9.88 24.33 5.54
N LYS A 172 -11.21 24.47 5.42
CA LYS A 172 -12.01 23.79 4.40
C LYS A 172 -11.67 24.20 2.96
N LEU A 173 -11.12 25.40 2.79
CA LEU A 173 -10.75 25.98 1.50
C LEU A 173 -9.28 25.78 1.13
N TRP A 174 -8.49 25.20 2.03
CA TRP A 174 -7.08 24.91 1.76
C TRP A 174 -6.95 23.94 0.60
N HIS A 175 -6.00 24.23 -0.28
CA HIS A 175 -5.67 23.32 -1.36
C HIS A 175 -4.73 22.23 -0.84
N VAL A 176 -5.23 20.99 -0.84
CA VAL A 176 -4.51 19.82 -0.38
C VAL A 176 -4.18 18.93 -1.56
N LYS A 177 -2.94 18.44 -1.62
CA LYS A 177 -2.46 17.50 -2.63
C LYS A 177 -1.97 16.23 -1.99
N ILE A 178 -2.35 15.08 -2.53
CA ILE A 178 -1.87 13.79 -2.05
C ILE A 178 -0.49 13.47 -2.63
N GLN A 179 0.37 12.85 -1.81
CA GLN A 179 1.73 12.45 -2.17
C GLN A 179 1.99 10.96 -1.90
N ILE A 180 1.03 10.09 -2.22
CA ILE A 180 1.13 8.64 -1.98
C ILE A 180 2.47 8.06 -2.50
N ASN A 181 2.90 8.42 -3.71
CA ASN A 181 4.13 7.89 -4.31
C ASN A 181 5.40 8.34 -3.57
N ALA A 182 5.45 9.58 -3.08
CA ALA A 182 6.59 10.08 -2.32
C ALA A 182 6.61 9.50 -0.90
N TYR A 183 5.43 9.35 -0.28
CA TYR A 183 5.25 8.68 1.01
C TYR A 183 5.72 7.22 0.97
N LEU A 184 5.26 6.46 -0.03
CA LEU A 184 5.66 5.06 -0.22
C LEU A 184 7.18 4.95 -0.50
N ALA A 185 7.75 5.84 -1.31
CA ALA A 185 9.19 5.85 -1.57
C ALA A 185 10.03 6.11 -0.30
N ARG A 186 9.60 7.01 0.59
CA ARG A 186 10.27 7.29 1.87
C ARG A 186 10.20 6.10 2.83
N LYS A 187 9.03 5.47 3.00
CA LYS A 187 8.92 4.27 3.86
C LYS A 187 9.74 3.11 3.33
N ILE A 188 9.77 2.90 2.01
CA ILE A 188 10.62 1.87 1.39
C ILE A 188 12.10 2.17 1.64
N LYS A 189 12.53 3.43 1.60
CA LYS A 189 13.90 3.83 1.94
C LYS A 189 14.25 3.51 3.40
N VAL A 190 13.39 3.86 4.35
CA VAL A 190 13.59 3.55 5.79
C VAL A 190 13.67 2.04 6.04
N LEU A 191 12.77 1.26 5.41
CA LEU A 191 12.80 -0.20 5.52
C LEU A 191 14.08 -0.79 4.89
N ARG A 192 14.56 -0.24 3.77
CA ARG A 192 15.83 -0.64 3.14
C ARG A 192 17.04 -0.30 4.01
N GLU A 193 17.04 0.85 4.67
CA GLU A 193 18.11 1.27 5.59
C GLU A 193 18.13 0.40 6.85
N LYS A 194 16.97 0.12 7.44
CA LYS A 194 16.84 -0.82 8.57
C LYS A 194 17.32 -2.21 8.21
N HIS A 195 16.92 -2.73 7.05
CA HIS A 195 17.36 -4.03 6.56
C HIS A 195 18.85 -4.05 6.18
N LYS A 196 19.42 -2.93 5.73
CA LYS A 196 20.86 -2.77 5.48
C LYS A 196 21.66 -2.74 6.79
N GLN A 197 21.11 -2.13 7.85
CA GLN A 197 21.69 -2.14 9.20
C GLN A 197 21.62 -3.54 9.83
N GLU A 198 20.48 -4.22 9.74
CA GLU A 198 20.30 -5.60 10.21
C GLU A 198 21.25 -6.57 9.48
N LYS A 199 21.47 -6.38 8.16
CA LYS A 199 22.46 -7.16 7.40
C LYS A 199 23.90 -6.83 7.75
N LYS A 200 24.25 -5.57 8.03
CA LYS A 200 25.58 -5.20 8.52
C LYS A 200 25.85 -5.82 9.89
N MET A 201 24.90 -5.75 10.82
CA MET A 201 24.99 -6.41 12.13
C MET A 201 25.09 -7.93 12.00
N ALA A 202 24.46 -8.54 11.00
CA ALA A 202 24.60 -9.98 10.73
C ALA A 202 25.92 -10.36 10.03
N GLN A 203 26.56 -9.43 9.31
CA GLN A 203 27.85 -9.63 8.63
C GLN A 203 29.07 -9.30 9.50
N GLU A 204 28.92 -8.46 10.54
CA GLU A 204 30.00 -8.08 11.47
C GLU A 204 30.17 -9.02 12.67
N ILE A 205 29.41 -10.11 12.76
CA ILE A 205 29.69 -11.20 13.72
C ILE A 205 30.79 -12.09 13.12
N ASN A 206 32.01 -11.54 13.00
CA ASN A 206 33.21 -12.37 12.89
C ASN A 206 33.48 -12.96 14.29
N LEU A 207 33.09 -14.22 14.49
CA LEU A 207 33.34 -14.96 15.74
C LEU A 207 34.82 -15.23 16.01
N THR A 208 35.70 -14.94 15.05
CA THR A 208 37.13 -15.26 15.09
C THR A 208 37.98 -14.29 15.91
N ASP A 209 37.49 -13.07 16.17
CA ASP A 209 38.27 -12.01 16.84
C ASP A 209 37.79 -11.70 18.28
N LYS A 210 36.77 -12.40 18.78
CA LYS A 210 36.18 -12.15 20.11
C LYS A 210 36.73 -13.10 21.15
N SER A 211 36.89 -12.62 22.39
CA SER A 211 37.39 -13.47 23.47
C SER A 211 36.36 -14.55 23.83
N PRO A 212 36.79 -15.70 24.41
CA PRO A 212 35.88 -16.76 24.81
C PRO A 212 34.77 -16.30 25.78
N GLU A 213 35.05 -15.33 26.64
CA GLU A 213 34.09 -14.76 27.59
C GLU A 213 33.03 -13.88 26.89
N GLU A 214 33.44 -13.09 25.89
CA GLU A 214 32.51 -12.28 25.09
C GLU A 214 31.60 -13.14 24.22
N LEU A 215 32.11 -14.27 23.72
CA LEU A 215 31.32 -15.26 22.98
C LEU A 215 30.28 -15.94 23.87
N LEU A 216 30.64 -16.24 25.13
CA LEU A 216 29.70 -16.81 26.11
C LEU A 216 28.59 -15.81 26.48
N ALA A 217 28.94 -14.55 26.76
CA ALA A 217 27.97 -13.52 27.07
C ALA A 217 26.98 -13.29 25.90
N MET A 218 27.49 -13.26 24.67
CA MET A 218 26.66 -13.08 23.47
C MET A 218 25.77 -14.31 23.20
N ALA A 219 26.23 -15.53 23.49
CA ALA A 219 25.41 -16.73 23.42
C ALA A 219 24.28 -16.73 24.47
N GLU A 220 24.53 -16.23 25.68
CA GLU A 220 23.50 -16.09 26.71
C GLU A 220 22.45 -15.04 26.36
N GLU A 221 22.85 -13.90 25.79
CA GLU A 221 21.91 -12.89 25.29
C GLU A 221 21.06 -13.41 24.13
N LEU A 222 21.65 -14.13 23.18
CA LEU A 222 20.93 -14.76 22.08
C LEU A 222 19.95 -15.83 22.58
N LYS A 223 20.31 -16.56 23.64
CA LYS A 223 19.41 -17.52 24.29
C LYS A 223 18.21 -16.83 24.92
N LYS A 224 18.43 -15.73 25.67
CA LYS A 224 17.34 -14.92 26.25
C LYS A 224 16.43 -14.32 25.17
N LEU A 225 17.01 -13.81 24.08
CA LEU A 225 16.25 -13.30 22.92
C LEU A 225 15.42 -14.39 22.23
N SER A 226 15.97 -15.60 22.08
CA SER A 226 15.26 -16.77 21.53
C SER A 226 14.08 -17.19 22.39
N GLU A 227 14.25 -17.21 23.72
CA GLU A 227 13.19 -17.53 24.67
C GLU A 227 12.08 -16.46 24.67
N ALA A 228 12.44 -15.17 24.64
CA ALA A 228 11.48 -14.08 24.49
C ALA A 228 10.68 -14.17 23.18
N LYS A 229 11.35 -14.47 22.05
CA LYS A 229 10.69 -14.68 20.75
C LYS A 229 9.75 -15.89 20.75
N LYS A 230 10.11 -16.98 21.42
CA LYS A 230 9.23 -18.15 21.57
C LYS A 230 7.98 -17.79 22.39
N GLN A 231 8.13 -16.99 23.44
CA GLN A 231 6.99 -16.50 24.22
C GLN A 231 6.11 -15.53 23.42
N GLU A 232 6.69 -14.63 22.62
CA GLU A 232 5.92 -13.76 21.71
C GLU A 232 5.10 -14.56 20.69
N ILE A 233 5.69 -15.60 20.10
CA ILE A 233 5.00 -16.48 19.14
C ILE A 233 3.88 -17.25 19.83
N ALA A 234 4.14 -17.80 21.03
CA ALA A 234 3.13 -18.51 21.81
C ALA A 234 1.96 -17.58 22.18
N ASN A 235 2.25 -16.36 22.65
CA ASN A 235 1.24 -15.36 23.01
C ASN A 235 0.44 -14.91 21.78
N GLY A 236 1.09 -14.69 20.64
CA GLY A 236 0.41 -14.35 19.39
C GLY A 236 -0.51 -15.47 18.88
N ASP A 237 -0.15 -16.73 19.11
CA ASP A 237 -0.96 -17.89 18.72
C ASP A 237 -2.17 -18.09 19.65
N VAL A 238 -2.02 -17.82 20.95
CA VAL A 238 -3.14 -17.76 21.92
C VAL A 238 -4.14 -16.67 21.54
N ILE A 239 -3.66 -15.45 21.25
CA ILE A 239 -4.52 -14.32 20.85
C ILE A 239 -5.30 -14.66 19.57
N LYS A 240 -4.65 -15.28 18.58
CA LYS A 240 -5.32 -15.71 17.33
C LYS A 240 -6.37 -16.79 17.56
N LYS A 241 -6.09 -17.76 18.43
CA LYS A 241 -7.04 -18.83 18.79
C LYS A 241 -8.25 -18.27 19.55
N THR A 242 -8.08 -17.25 20.39
CA THR A 242 -9.18 -16.60 21.11
C THR A 242 -10.01 -15.67 20.21
N LEU A 243 -9.37 -14.89 19.34
CA LEU A 243 -10.07 -13.89 18.52
C LEU A 243 -10.81 -14.48 17.32
N ARG A 244 -10.29 -15.54 16.67
CA ARG A 244 -10.90 -16.11 15.45
C ARG A 244 -12.35 -16.57 15.65
N PRO A 245 -12.70 -17.31 16.73
CA PRO A 245 -14.08 -17.67 17.00
C PRO A 245 -15.00 -16.45 17.22
N LEU A 246 -14.52 -15.43 17.92
CA LEU A 246 -15.28 -14.21 18.18
C LEU A 246 -15.57 -13.43 16.90
N VAL A 247 -14.57 -13.29 16.03
CA VAL A 247 -14.71 -12.66 14.71
C VAL A 247 -15.72 -13.44 13.86
N LEU A 248 -15.61 -14.77 13.83
CA LEU A 248 -16.56 -15.61 13.09
C LEU A 248 -17.99 -15.44 13.60
N ASN A 249 -18.19 -15.44 14.92
CA ASN A 249 -19.49 -15.24 15.54
C ASN A 249 -20.09 -13.87 15.19
N ALA A 250 -19.28 -12.81 15.18
CA ALA A 250 -19.74 -11.47 14.80
C ALA A 250 -20.21 -11.41 13.34
N PHE A 251 -19.48 -12.01 12.41
CA PHE A 251 -19.89 -12.06 11.00
C PHE A 251 -21.14 -12.91 10.77
N GLN A 252 -21.26 -14.04 11.49
CA GLN A 252 -22.47 -14.86 11.44
C GLN A 252 -23.69 -14.13 12.00
N ALA A 253 -23.54 -13.41 13.11
CA ALA A 253 -24.61 -12.59 13.68
C ALA A 253 -25.02 -11.47 12.73
N LYS A 254 -24.06 -10.79 12.09
CA LYS A 254 -24.32 -9.78 11.06
C LYS A 254 -25.13 -10.36 9.89
N GLY A 255 -24.73 -11.52 9.35
CA GLY A 255 -25.48 -12.16 8.26
C GLY A 255 -26.90 -12.58 8.65
N LYS A 256 -27.12 -13.01 9.91
CA LYS A 256 -28.48 -13.27 10.43
C LYS A 256 -29.32 -11.99 10.51
N PHE A 257 -28.72 -10.89 10.94
CA PHE A 257 -29.38 -9.59 11.01
C PHE A 257 -29.79 -9.09 9.62
N GLU A 258 -28.90 -9.19 8.63
CA GLU A 258 -29.18 -8.79 7.23
C GLU A 258 -30.36 -9.58 6.65
N ARG A 259 -30.45 -10.89 6.90
CA ARG A 259 -31.61 -11.70 6.47
C ARG A 259 -32.92 -11.22 7.07
N LYS A 260 -32.95 -10.99 8.39
CA LYS A 260 -34.14 -10.49 9.08
C LYS A 260 -34.56 -9.10 8.60
N LEU A 261 -33.59 -8.25 8.26
CA LEU A 261 -33.87 -6.93 7.72
C LEU A 261 -34.54 -7.03 6.34
N ASN A 262 -34.06 -7.92 5.47
CA ASN A 262 -34.67 -8.15 4.17
C ASN A 262 -36.09 -8.71 4.29
N GLU A 263 -36.31 -9.68 5.17
CA GLU A 263 -37.66 -10.20 5.47
C GLU A 263 -38.60 -9.07 5.93
N LEU A 264 -38.12 -8.14 6.75
CA LEU A 264 -38.91 -7.00 7.23
C LEU A 264 -39.23 -6.02 6.09
N LEU A 265 -38.30 -5.80 5.16
CA LEU A 265 -38.54 -4.98 3.97
C LEU A 265 -39.58 -5.62 3.04
N ASP A 266 -39.55 -6.93 2.88
CA ASP A 266 -40.53 -7.66 2.07
C ASP A 266 -41.93 -7.50 2.68
N VAL A 267 -42.07 -7.74 4.00
CA VAL A 267 -43.34 -7.53 4.72
C VAL A 267 -43.82 -6.08 4.66
N SER A 268 -42.91 -5.11 4.75
CA SER A 268 -43.26 -3.68 4.60
C SER A 268 -43.81 -3.38 3.20
N THR A 269 -43.24 -4.01 2.17
CA THR A 269 -43.70 -3.84 0.79
C THR A 269 -45.08 -4.46 0.58
N GLU A 270 -45.34 -5.61 1.18
CA GLU A 270 -46.67 -6.24 1.19
C GLU A 270 -47.71 -5.36 1.88
N LEU A 271 -47.35 -4.73 3.01
CA LEU A 271 -48.21 -3.79 3.72
C LEU A 271 -48.55 -2.57 2.88
N ASP A 272 -47.55 -1.96 2.23
CA ASP A 272 -47.76 -0.79 1.36
C ASP A 272 -48.69 -1.13 0.18
N ASN A 273 -48.51 -2.31 -0.42
CA ASN A 273 -49.38 -2.79 -1.49
C ASN A 273 -50.83 -3.00 -1.00
N ALA A 274 -51.01 -3.60 0.19
CA ALA A 274 -52.33 -3.80 0.78
C ALA A 274 -53.02 -2.46 1.12
N LEU A 275 -52.28 -1.50 1.64
CA LEU A 275 -52.79 -0.15 1.94
C LEU A 275 -53.19 0.60 0.67
N ASN A 276 -52.41 0.48 -0.41
CA ASN A 276 -52.75 1.07 -1.70
C ASN A 276 -54.02 0.43 -2.30
N ALA A 277 -54.12 -0.90 -2.27
CA ALA A 277 -55.32 -1.60 -2.73
C ALA A 277 -56.57 -1.20 -1.93
N LEU A 278 -56.45 -1.07 -0.61
CA LEU A 278 -57.53 -0.60 0.25
C LEU A 278 -57.93 0.85 -0.07
N ARG A 279 -56.94 1.73 -0.29
CA ARG A 279 -57.19 3.12 -0.68
C ARG A 279 -57.92 3.22 -2.02
N ASP A 280 -57.58 2.39 -2.99
CA ASP A 280 -58.24 2.37 -4.30
C ASP A 280 -59.65 1.79 -4.23
N ALA A 281 -59.89 0.78 -3.38
CA ALA A 281 -61.23 0.24 -3.13
C ALA A 281 -62.17 1.23 -2.40
N MET A 282 -61.62 2.24 -1.72
CA MET A 282 -62.38 3.29 -1.03
C MET A 282 -62.69 4.53 -1.89
N LYS A 283 -62.25 4.55 -3.15
CA LYS A 283 -62.61 5.58 -4.13
C LYS A 283 -63.83 5.15 -4.94
#